data_AF-A0A0P0GLA4-F1
#
_entry.id   AF-A0A0P0GLA4-F1
#
_cell.length_a   1.000
_cell.length_b   1.000
_cell.length_c   1.000
_cell.angle_alpha   90.00
_cell.angle_beta   90.00
_cell.angle_gamma   90.00
#
_symmetry.space_group_name_H-M   'P 1'
#
loop_
_entity.id
_entity.type
_entity.pdbx_description
1 polymer ?
#
loop_
_entity_poly.entity_id
_entity_poly.type
_entity_poly.pdbx_seq_one_letter_code
_entity_poly.pdbx_strand_id
1 'polypeptide(L)'
;MYYPGIRQEIEKIYRQDYDLWEKVIQKAKESGEIRSNTDVKKTAIMFRQMFLGLSYEQAFLNGLNVDELAENFRHIYSLLKA
;
A
#
# COMPACT_ATOMS: atom_id res chain seq x y z
N MET A 1 17.43 -23.28 -0.27
CA MET A 1 16.49 -23.82 -1.28
C MET A 1 16.39 -22.82 -2.42
N TYR A 2 16.51 -23.26 -3.68
CA TYR A 2 16.19 -22.44 -4.86
C TYR A 2 14.75 -22.78 -5.28
N TYR A 3 13.91 -21.76 -5.43
CA TYR A 3 12.54 -21.92 -5.94
C TYR A 3 12.51 -21.38 -7.38
N PRO A 4 12.51 -22.25 -8.41
CA PRO A 4 12.48 -21.81 -9.80
C PRO A 4 11.25 -20.95 -10.06
N GLY A 5 11.42 -19.84 -10.79
CA GLY A 5 10.31 -18.95 -11.14
C GLY A 5 9.81 -18.02 -10.03
N ILE A 6 10.37 -18.08 -8.80
CA ILE A 6 9.87 -17.27 -7.67
C ILE A 6 9.91 -15.77 -7.96
N ARG A 7 10.92 -15.32 -8.70
CA ARG A 7 11.08 -13.91 -9.04
C ARG A 7 9.91 -13.41 -9.90
N GLN A 8 9.52 -14.17 -10.93
CA GLN A 8 8.43 -13.81 -11.83
C GLN A 8 7.10 -13.77 -11.09
N GLU A 9 6.86 -14.74 -10.19
CA GLU A 9 5.64 -14.75 -9.37
C GLU A 9 5.60 -13.56 -8.39
N ILE A 10 6.71 -13.23 -7.73
CA ILE A 10 6.79 -12.05 -6.86
C ILE A 10 6.57 -10.76 -7.66
N GLU A 11 7.21 -10.61 -8.83
CA GLU A 11 7.03 -9.45 -9.70
C GLU A 11 5.56 -9.29 -10.14
N LYS A 12 4.89 -10.39 -10.44
CA LYS A 12 3.46 -10.41 -10.79
C LYS A 12 2.58 -9.97 -9.61
N ILE A 13 2.82 -10.51 -8.41
CA ILE A 13 2.08 -10.14 -7.20
C ILE A 13 2.26 -8.65 -6.90
N TYR A 14 3.50 -8.16 -6.95
CA TYR A 14 3.79 -6.75 -6.67
C TYR A 14 3.18 -5.79 -7.69
N ARG A 15 3.13 -6.19 -8.96
CA ARG A 15 2.45 -5.40 -10.00
C ARG A 15 0.94 -5.37 -9.76
N GLN A 16 0.31 -6.51 -9.51
CA GLN A 16 -1.13 -6.58 -9.27
C GLN A 16 -1.56 -5.77 -8.04
N ASP A 17 -0.79 -5.86 -6.95
CA ASP A 17 -1.00 -5.07 -5.74
C ASP A 17 -0.85 -3.56 -6.02
N TYR A 18 0.18 -3.16 -6.78
CA TYR A 18 0.37 -1.77 -7.18
C TYR A 18 -0.78 -1.22 -8.03
N ASP A 19 -1.19 -1.97 -9.06
CA ASP A 19 -2.25 -1.57 -9.98
C ASP A 19 -3.59 -1.43 -9.23
N LEU A 20 -3.84 -2.28 -8.22
CA LEU A 20 -5.01 -2.16 -7.34
C LEU A 20 -4.97 -0.86 -6.54
N TRP A 21 -3.84 -0.54 -5.92
CA TRP A 21 -3.67 0.71 -5.17
C TRP A 21 -3.83 1.95 -6.06
N GLU A 22 -3.21 1.99 -7.24
CA GLU A 22 -3.42 3.09 -8.18
C GLU A 22 -4.91 3.26 -8.52
N LYS A 23 -5.61 2.15 -8.80
CA LYS A 23 -7.03 2.18 -9.17
C LYS A 23 -7.93 2.74 -8.06
N VAL A 24 -7.74 2.31 -6.81
CA VAL A 24 -8.60 2.79 -5.70
C VAL A 24 -8.32 4.26 -5.37
N ILE A 25 -7.04 4.69 -5.41
CA ILE A 25 -6.67 6.09 -5.16
C ILE A 25 -7.16 7.00 -6.29
N GLN A 26 -7.06 6.57 -7.55
CA GLN A 26 -7.61 7.31 -8.69
C GLN A 26 -9.12 7.48 -8.55
N LYS A 27 -9.85 6.41 -8.18
CA LYS A 27 -11.30 6.49 -7.97
C LYS A 27 -11.70 7.44 -6.84
N ALA A 28 -10.97 7.41 -5.71
CA ALA A 28 -11.21 8.32 -4.59
C ALA A 28 -10.95 9.78 -4.98
N LYS A 29 -9.96 10.02 -5.86
CA LYS A 29 -9.66 11.36 -6.40
C LYS A 29 -10.79 11.85 -7.32
N GLU A 30 -11.26 10.99 -8.22
CA GLU A 30 -12.33 11.31 -9.17
C GLU A 30 -13.68 11.54 -8.50
N SER A 31 -13.97 10.85 -7.40
CA SER A 31 -15.19 11.05 -6.61
C SER A 31 -15.16 12.30 -5.73
N GLY A 32 -14.02 12.98 -5.63
CA GLY A 32 -13.82 14.10 -4.69
C GLY A 32 -13.68 13.65 -3.24
N GLU A 33 -13.48 12.36 -2.98
CA GLU A 33 -13.27 11.84 -1.62
C GLU A 33 -11.93 12.31 -1.02
N ILE A 34 -10.90 12.44 -1.86
CA ILE A 34 -9.57 12.98 -1.53
C ILE A 34 -9.25 14.18 -2.41
N ARG A 35 -8.24 14.97 -2.02
CA ARG A 35 -7.89 16.23 -2.70
C ARG A 35 -7.54 16.03 -4.18
N SER A 36 -7.98 16.97 -5.01
CA SER A 36 -7.79 16.95 -6.47
C SER A 36 -6.32 17.11 -6.91
N ASN A 37 -5.46 17.66 -6.05
CA ASN A 37 -4.02 17.76 -6.31
C ASN A 37 -3.21 16.54 -5.85
N THR A 38 -3.85 15.49 -5.33
CA THR A 38 -3.18 14.25 -4.92
C THR A 38 -2.45 13.58 -6.09
N ASP A 39 -1.18 13.22 -5.90
CA ASP A 39 -0.38 12.41 -6.82
C ASP A 39 -0.69 10.92 -6.59
N VAL A 40 -1.48 10.33 -7.49
CA VAL A 40 -2.01 8.97 -7.36
C VAL A 40 -0.90 7.93 -7.22
N LYS A 41 0.18 8.06 -8.00
CA LYS A 41 1.27 7.07 -8.02
C LYS A 41 2.04 7.10 -6.71
N LYS A 42 2.42 8.30 -6.25
CA LYS A 42 3.13 8.46 -4.99
C LYS A 42 2.28 8.01 -3.81
N THR A 43 1.00 8.34 -3.80
CA THR A 43 0.07 7.91 -2.76
C THR A 43 -0.10 6.39 -2.74
N ALA A 44 -0.23 5.73 -3.89
CA ALA A 44 -0.25 4.27 -3.98
C ALA A 44 1.04 3.66 -3.37
N ILE A 45 2.21 4.22 -3.67
CA ILE A 45 3.48 3.79 -3.08
C ILE A 45 3.48 3.97 -1.56
N MET A 46 2.94 5.07 -1.02
CA MET A 46 2.91 5.31 0.44
C MET A 46 2.14 4.22 1.19
N PHE A 47 0.93 3.87 0.76
CA PHE A 47 0.14 2.80 1.39
C PHE A 47 0.86 1.45 1.31
N ARG A 48 1.41 1.13 0.13
CA ARG A 48 2.15 -0.13 -0.09
C ARG A 48 3.39 -0.25 0.77
N GLN A 49 4.21 0.81 0.82
CA GLN A 49 5.45 0.80 1.60
C GLN A 49 5.17 0.81 3.11
N MET A 50 4.08 1.45 3.56
CA MET A 50 3.64 1.34 4.95
C MET A 50 3.33 -0.12 5.32
N PHE A 51 2.55 -0.82 4.49
CA PHE A 51 2.25 -2.23 4.72
C PHE A 51 3.50 -3.12 4.66
N LEU A 52 4.30 -3.01 3.59
CA LEU A 52 5.48 -3.85 3.39
C LEU A 52 6.56 -3.58 4.44
N GLY A 53 6.81 -2.31 4.77
CA GLY A 53 7.79 -1.91 5.77
C GLY A 53 7.42 -2.42 7.16
N LEU A 54 6.18 -2.14 7.61
CA LEU A 54 5.71 -2.61 8.91
C LEU A 54 5.70 -4.14 9.00
N SER A 55 5.25 -4.82 7.93
CA SER A 55 5.26 -6.28 7.86
C SER A 55 6.68 -6.83 7.95
N TYR A 56 7.64 -6.21 7.26
CA TYR A 56 9.03 -6.63 7.29
C TYR A 56 9.65 -6.45 8.68
N GLU A 57 9.46 -5.29 9.31
CA GLU A 57 10.00 -5.00 10.64
C GLU A 57 9.44 -5.95 11.70
N GLN A 58 8.13 -6.20 11.67
CA GLN A 58 7.46 -6.99 12.71
C GLN A 58 7.49 -8.50 12.46
N ALA A 59 7.84 -8.95 11.24
CA ALA A 59 8.06 -10.37 10.96
C ALA A 59 9.19 -10.98 11.82
N PHE A 60 10.13 -10.17 12.29
CA PHE A 60 11.20 -10.60 13.21
C PHE A 60 10.76 -10.64 14.69
N LEU A 61 9.54 -10.19 14.98
CA LEU A 61 8.99 -10.08 16.33
C LEU A 61 7.76 -11.00 16.47
N ASN A 62 6.58 -10.44 16.73
CA ASN A 62 5.33 -11.16 16.98
C ASN A 62 4.42 -11.26 15.75
N GLY A 63 4.94 -10.95 14.55
CA GLY A 63 4.14 -10.79 13.36
C GLY A 63 3.45 -9.42 13.30
N LEU A 64 2.80 -9.14 12.16
CA LEU A 64 2.17 -7.85 11.88
C LEU A 64 1.05 -7.52 12.87
N ASN A 65 1.19 -6.40 13.57
CA ASN A 65 0.15 -5.74 14.34
C ASN A 65 -0.82 -5.02 13.40
N VAL A 66 -2.00 -5.62 13.21
CA VAL A 66 -3.02 -5.11 12.30
C VAL A 66 -3.71 -3.84 12.80
N ASP A 67 -3.73 -3.61 14.11
CA ASP A 67 -4.31 -2.40 14.69
C ASP A 67 -3.43 -1.19 14.38
N GLU A 68 -2.11 -1.34 14.57
CA GLU A 68 -1.13 -0.32 14.21
C GLU A 68 -1.11 -0.04 12.69
N LEU A 69 -1.19 -1.09 11.86
CA LEU A 69 -1.32 -0.91 10.41
C LEU A 69 -2.57 -0.09 10.06
N ALA A 70 -3.71 -0.39 10.68
CA ALA A 70 -4.96 0.31 10.44
C ALA A 70 -4.88 1.77 10.89
N GLU A 71 -4.24 2.06 12.02
CA GLU A 71 -3.97 3.43 12.48
C GLU A 71 -3.10 4.20 11.48
N ASN A 72 -1.99 3.60 11.03
CA ASN A 72 -1.11 4.20 10.03
C ASN A 72 -1.83 4.48 8.70
N PHE A 73 -2.67 3.55 8.23
CA PHE A 73 -3.49 3.74 7.04
C PHE A 73 -4.50 4.88 7.20
N ARG A 74 -5.20 4.94 8.34
CA ARG A 74 -6.13 6.04 8.64
C ARG A 74 -5.41 7.38 8.72
N HIS A 75 -4.19 7.41 9.27
CA HIS A 75 -3.37 8.61 9.30
C HIS A 75 -3.03 9.09 7.89
N ILE A 76 -2.47 8.22 7.03
CA ILE A 76 -2.19 8.56 5.62
C ILE A 76 -3.46 9.06 4.93
N TYR A 77 -4.59 8.37 5.10
CA TYR A 77 -5.88 8.78 4.54
C TYR A 77 -6.33 10.17 5.03
N SER A 78 -6.19 10.47 6.32
CA SER A 78 -6.55 11.77 6.89
C SER A 78 -5.76 12.92 6.26
N LEU A 79 -4.50 12.67 5.89
CA LEU A 79 -3.65 13.64 5.21
C LEU A 79 -4.09 13.89 3.77
N LEU A 80 -4.92 13.04 3.16
CA LEU A 80 -5.38 13.15 1.78
C LEU A 80 -6.81 13.66 1.65
N LYS A 81 -7.58 13.62 2.74
CA LYS A 81 -9.00 13.98 2.76
C LYS A 81 -9.21 15.42 2.26
N ALA A 82 -10.16 15.58 1.33
CA ALA A 82 -10.57 16.87 0.77
C ALA A 82 -11.25 17.75 1.82
#